data_AF-A0A2P5DIA3-F1
#
_entry.id   AF-A0A2P5DIA3-F1
#
_cell.length_a   1.000
_cell.length_b   1.000
_cell.length_c   1.000
_cell.angle_alpha   90.00
_cell.angle_beta   90.00
_cell.angle_gamma   90.00
#
_symmetry.space_group_name_H-M   'P 1'
#
loop_
_entity.id
_entity.type
_entity.pdbx_description
1 polymer ?
#
loop_
_entity_poly.entity_id
_entity_poly.type
_entity_poly.pdbx_seq_one_letter_code
_entity_poly.pdbx_strand_id
1 'polypeptide(L)'
;AVITFEEAKPCGANPYLVTVNQWRNKSGNSGKEPYKTLPGDSFVLANGKLETVSNLQRAAMSWDFLSLIDLRGDRDTKFKVKASKELELVNIPKRIPSLK
;
A
#
# COMPACT_ATOMS: atom_id res chain seq x y z
N ALA A 1 -3.48 -6.24 2.28
CA ALA A 1 -4.00 -5.03 2.96
C ALA A 1 -2.83 -4.30 3.58
N VAL A 2 -2.80 -2.97 3.43
CA VAL A 2 -1.74 -2.11 3.98
C VAL A 2 -1.88 -2.06 5.51
N ILE A 3 -0.77 -2.23 6.21
CA ILE A 3 -0.66 -2.09 7.67
C ILE A 3 -0.19 -0.68 8.01
N THR A 4 0.90 -0.22 7.38
CA THR A 4 1.41 1.15 7.53
C THR A 4 1.76 1.74 6.17
N PHE A 5 1.53 3.05 6.05
CA PHE A 5 1.88 3.85 4.89
C PHE A 5 2.42 5.17 5.42
N GLU A 6 3.73 5.32 5.38
CA GLU A 6 4.44 6.41 6.06
C GLU A 6 5.35 7.13 5.07
N GLU A 7 5.40 8.45 5.13
CA GLU A 7 6.34 9.22 4.33
C GLU A 7 7.78 8.90 4.74
N ALA A 8 8.61 8.53 3.76
CA ALA A 8 10.01 8.19 4.00
C ALA A 8 10.88 9.46 3.99
N LYS A 9 11.19 10.00 5.17
CA LYS A 9 12.12 11.13 5.38
C LYS A 9 13.59 10.71 5.25
N PRO A 10 14.54 11.64 5.02
CA PRO A 10 14.38 12.97 4.44
C PRO A 10 14.53 12.88 2.91
N CYS A 11 14.22 13.96 2.20
CA CYS A 11 14.38 14.16 0.75
C CYS A 11 13.13 13.92 -0.11
N GLY A 12 12.79 14.97 -0.84
CA GLY A 12 11.61 15.09 -1.68
C GLY A 12 11.55 14.13 -2.87
N ALA A 13 10.44 14.23 -3.59
CA ALA A 13 9.80 13.27 -4.49
C ALA A 13 8.78 12.31 -3.82
N ASN A 14 8.44 12.56 -2.54
CA ASN A 14 7.43 11.86 -1.73
C ASN A 14 7.48 10.33 -1.82
N PRO A 15 8.61 9.69 -1.50
CA PRO A 15 8.61 8.26 -1.34
C PRO A 15 7.91 7.84 -0.05
N TYR A 16 7.21 6.72 -0.08
CA TYR A 16 6.51 6.16 1.07
C TYR A 16 7.08 4.79 1.44
N LEU A 17 7.25 4.55 2.73
CA LEU A 17 7.49 3.22 3.28
C LEU A 17 6.15 2.54 3.50
N VAL A 18 5.95 1.43 2.81
CA VAL A 18 4.72 0.63 2.90
C VAL A 18 5.05 -0.65 3.66
N THR A 19 4.24 -0.94 4.67
CA THR A 19 4.17 -2.29 5.25
C THR A 19 2.82 -2.88 4.90
N VAL A 20 2.80 -4.05 4.27
CA VAL A 20 1.57 -4.81 3.99
C VAL A 20 1.48 -6.02 4.92
N ASN A 21 0.28 -6.56 5.06
CA ASN A 21 0.12 -7.90 5.60
C ASN A 21 0.69 -8.94 4.61
N GLN A 22 0.71 -10.22 5.00
CA GLN A 22 1.09 -11.31 4.11
C GLN A 22 0.06 -11.46 2.97
N TRP A 23 0.17 -10.58 1.96
CA TRP A 23 -0.62 -10.63 0.75
C TRP A 23 -0.20 -11.84 -0.09
N ARG A 24 -1.15 -12.41 -0.83
CA ARG A 24 -1.01 -13.68 -1.52
C ARG A 24 -1.30 -13.48 -3.00
N ASN A 25 -0.54 -14.17 -3.84
CA ASN A 25 -0.80 -14.16 -5.27
C ASN A 25 -2.08 -14.95 -5.56
N LYS A 26 -3.15 -14.30 -6.03
CA LYS A 26 -4.41 -14.97 -6.34
C LYS A 26 -4.41 -15.75 -7.67
N SER A 27 -3.52 -15.41 -8.60
CA SER A 27 -3.44 -16.07 -9.91
C SER A 27 -2.57 -17.32 -9.89
N GLY A 28 -1.63 -17.45 -8.94
CA GLY A 28 -0.75 -18.61 -8.76
C GLY A 28 -1.15 -19.51 -7.57
N ASN A 29 -1.02 -20.83 -7.74
CA ASN A 29 -1.20 -21.86 -6.71
C ASN A 29 -2.42 -21.64 -5.77
N SER A 30 -3.54 -21.18 -6.34
CA SER A 30 -4.80 -20.90 -5.63
C SER A 30 -4.65 -19.95 -4.41
N GLY A 31 -3.70 -19.01 -4.41
CA GLY A 31 -3.53 -18.09 -3.26
C GLY A 31 -2.73 -18.67 -2.09
N LYS A 32 -2.11 -19.85 -2.24
CA LYS A 32 -1.36 -20.50 -1.16
C LYS A 32 0.00 -19.84 -0.91
N GLU A 33 0.56 -19.16 -1.90
CA GLU A 33 1.87 -18.52 -1.80
C GLU A 33 1.76 -17.01 -1.51
N PRO A 34 2.62 -16.48 -0.64
CA PRO A 34 2.79 -15.03 -0.51
C PRO A 34 3.12 -14.41 -1.86
N TYR A 35 2.59 -13.22 -2.11
CA TYR A 35 3.03 -12.43 -3.25
C TYR A 35 4.44 -11.93 -2.97
N LYS A 36 5.38 -12.28 -3.86
CA LYS A 36 6.75 -11.79 -3.83
C LYS A 36 6.83 -10.48 -4.61
N THR A 37 7.23 -9.40 -3.95
CA THR A 37 7.41 -8.10 -4.60
C THR A 37 8.68 -8.08 -5.42
N LEU A 38 8.57 -7.69 -6.69
CA LEU A 38 9.68 -7.70 -7.64
C LEU A 38 9.94 -6.32 -8.25
N PRO A 39 11.19 -6.01 -8.64
CA PRO A 39 11.47 -4.86 -9.48
C PRO A 39 10.58 -4.85 -10.73
N GLY A 40 9.92 -3.72 -10.98
CA GLY A 40 8.95 -3.56 -12.08
C GLY A 40 7.49 -3.70 -11.66
N ASP A 41 7.21 -4.18 -10.44
CA ASP A 41 5.85 -4.21 -9.91
C ASP A 41 5.24 -2.81 -9.82
N SER A 42 3.97 -2.73 -10.17
CA SER A 42 3.12 -1.55 -9.99
C SER A 42 1.94 -1.90 -9.10
N PHE A 43 1.58 -0.99 -8.20
CA PHE A 43 0.48 -1.20 -7.26
C PHE A 43 -0.59 -0.13 -7.41
N VAL A 44 -1.79 -0.46 -6.93
CA VAL A 44 -2.87 0.50 -6.72
C VAL A 44 -3.14 0.58 -5.22
N LEU A 45 -2.97 1.76 -4.65
CA LEU A 45 -3.44 2.07 -3.29
C LEU A 45 -4.86 2.62 -3.40
N ALA A 46 -5.78 2.11 -2.59
CA ALA A 46 -7.16 2.57 -2.56
C ALA A 46 -7.67 2.64 -1.12
N ASN A 47 -8.58 3.58 -0.85
CA ASN A 47 -9.21 3.76 0.47
C ASN A 47 -10.36 2.74 0.75
N GLY A 48 -10.45 1.67 -0.04
CA GLY A 48 -11.47 0.63 0.09
C GLY A 48 -11.08 -0.69 -0.56
N LYS A 49 -11.91 -1.71 -0.35
CA LYS A 49 -11.72 -3.03 -0.98
C LYS A 49 -12.09 -2.95 -2.46
N LEU A 50 -11.18 -3.40 -3.32
CA LEU A 50 -11.41 -3.55 -4.75
C LEU A 50 -11.71 -5.02 -5.05
N GLU A 51 -12.92 -5.30 -5.55
CA GLU A 51 -13.28 -6.64 -6.06
C GLU A 51 -13.22 -6.67 -7.59
N THR A 52 -13.56 -5.55 -8.21
CA THR A 52 -13.56 -5.31 -9.66
C THR A 52 -12.94 -3.94 -9.98
N VAL A 53 -12.49 -3.76 -11.23
CA VAL A 53 -11.96 -2.49 -11.75
C VAL A 53 -12.99 -1.37 -11.68
N SER A 54 -14.28 -1.68 -11.85
CA SER A 54 -15.38 -0.71 -11.73
C SER A 54 -15.44 -0.02 -10.36
N ASN A 55 -14.88 -0.62 -9.30
CA ASN A 55 -14.80 0.04 -8.00
C ASN A 55 -13.92 1.30 -8.01
N LEU A 56 -12.96 1.41 -8.94
CA LEU A 56 -12.11 2.59 -9.09
C LEU A 56 -12.86 3.81 -9.64
N GLN A 57 -14.04 3.60 -10.24
CA GLN A 57 -14.86 4.67 -10.82
C GLN A 57 -15.94 5.19 -9.85
N ARG A 58 -16.05 4.62 -8.64
CA ARG A 58 -17.06 5.04 -7.66
C ARG A 58 -16.66 6.41 -7.10
N ALA A 59 -17.62 7.35 -7.03
CA ALA A 59 -17.38 8.73 -6.63
C ALA A 59 -16.72 8.91 -5.24
N ALA A 60 -16.90 7.96 -4.32
CA ALA A 60 -16.31 7.99 -2.98
C ALA A 60 -14.94 7.27 -2.87
N MET A 61 -14.46 6.65 -3.96
CA MET A 61 -13.20 5.89 -3.97
C MET A 61 -12.05 6.84 -4.32
N SER A 62 -11.08 6.95 -3.41
CA SER A 62 -9.79 7.57 -3.70
C SER A 62 -8.75 6.49 -3.93
N TRP A 63 -8.00 6.61 -5.02
CA TRP A 63 -6.94 5.67 -5.36
C TRP A 63 -5.77 6.35 -6.06
N ASP A 64 -4.60 5.73 -5.99
CA ASP A 64 -3.41 6.18 -6.71
C ASP A 64 -2.52 5.01 -7.16
N PHE A 65 -1.76 5.22 -8.22
CA PHE A 65 -0.72 4.30 -8.65
C PHE A 65 0.54 4.47 -7.82
N LEU A 66 1.14 3.35 -7.45
CA LEU A 66 2.42 3.30 -6.76
C LEU A 66 3.43 2.55 -7.62
N SER A 67 4.61 3.12 -7.81
CA SER A 67 5.76 2.43 -8.41
C SER A 67 6.75 2.00 -7.34
N LEU A 68 7.24 0.76 -7.44
CA LEU A 68 8.27 0.26 -6.55
C LEU A 68 9.57 1.05 -6.75
N ILE A 69 10.15 1.55 -5.66
CA ILE A 69 11.47 2.19 -5.65
C ILE A 69 12.54 1.20 -5.16
N ASP A 70 12.27 0.59 -4.00
CA ASP A 70 13.28 -0.15 -3.26
C ASP A 70 12.60 -1.25 -2.41
N LEU A 71 13.22 -2.42 -2.37
CA LEU A 71 12.80 -3.53 -1.52
C LEU A 71 13.53 -3.40 -0.19
N ARG A 72 12.81 -3.27 0.92
CA ARG A 72 13.44 -3.12 2.24
C ARG A 72 13.25 -4.35 3.10
N GLY A 73 14.36 -5.05 3.35
CA GLY A 73 14.45 -6.18 4.27
C GLY A 73 14.14 -7.54 3.64
N ASP A 74 14.01 -8.56 4.49
CA ASP A 74 14.04 -9.98 4.10
C ASP A 74 12.68 -10.61 3.69
N ARG A 75 11.55 -9.89 3.74
CA ARG A 75 10.22 -10.54 3.86
C ARG A 75 9.09 -10.04 2.95
N ASP A 76 9.36 -9.54 1.74
CA ASP A 76 8.35 -9.19 0.69
C ASP A 76 7.15 -8.30 1.10
N THR A 77 7.15 -7.79 2.32
CA THR A 77 6.02 -7.14 3.00
C THR A 77 6.34 -5.71 3.40
N LYS A 78 7.60 -5.29 3.21
CA LYS A 78 8.09 -3.94 3.46
C LYS A 78 8.85 -3.46 2.23
N PHE A 79 8.38 -2.37 1.66
CA PHE A 79 8.98 -1.83 0.46
C PHE A 79 8.73 -0.33 0.38
N LYS A 80 9.62 0.36 -0.35
CA LYS A 80 9.55 1.78 -0.61
C LYS A 80 8.91 2.00 -1.97
N VAL A 81 7.94 2.89 -2.05
CA VAL A 81 7.24 3.23 -3.28
C VAL A 81 7.27 4.72 -3.55
N LYS A 82 7.00 5.09 -4.80
CA LYS A 82 6.63 6.45 -5.19
C LYS A 82 5.15 6.45 -5.55
N ALA A 83 4.41 7.46 -5.09
CA ALA A 83 3.05 7.68 -5.55
C ALA A 83 3.04 8.49 -6.86
N SER A 84 2.02 8.28 -7.70
CA SER A 84 1.88 9.05 -8.95
C SER A 84 1.40 10.47 -8.69
N LYS A 85 0.71 10.69 -7.57
CA LYS A 85 0.26 11.99 -7.07
C LYS A 85 0.78 12.22 -5.65
N GLU A 86 0.77 13.47 -5.23
CA GLU A 86 0.95 13.79 -3.81
C GLU A 86 -0.28 13.32 -3.02
N LEU A 87 -0.04 12.64 -1.90
CA LEU A 87 -1.09 12.05 -1.09
C LEU A 87 -1.23 12.86 0.20
N GLU A 88 -2.42 13.39 0.44
CA GLU A 88 -2.77 14.01 1.72
C GLU A 88 -2.99 12.91 2.77
N LEU A 89 -1.96 12.64 3.58
CA LEU A 89 -2.05 11.67 4.66
C LEU A 89 -2.75 12.29 5.87
N VAL A 90 -4.01 11.93 6.09
CA VAL A 90 -4.71 12.25 7.33
C VAL A 90 -4.19 11.33 8.43
N ASN A 91 -3.45 11.90 9.38
CA ASN A 91 -3.06 11.20 10.61
C ASN A 91 -4.31 10.95 11.45
N ILE A 92 -4.90 9.75 11.34
CA ILE A 92 -5.95 9.32 12.26
C ILE A 92 -5.27 8.85 13.55
N PRO A 93 -5.51 9.50 14.71
CA PRO A 93 -4.94 9.06 15.98
C PRO A 93 -5.33 7.61 16.25
N LYS A 94 -4.33 6.76 16.53
CA LYS A 94 -4.56 5.36 16.88
C LYS A 94 -5.23 5.28 18.26
N ARG A 95 -6.56 5.15 18.26
CA ARG A 95 -7.45 4.89 19.41
C ARG A 95 -7.31 5.84 20.61
N ILE A 96 -8.38 6.57 20.90
CA ILE A 96 -8.65 7.13 22.23
C ILE A 96 -8.74 5.94 23.22
N PRO A 97 -8.01 5.92 24.34
CA PRO A 97 -8.19 4.91 25.36
C PRO A 97 -9.62 5.01 25.89
N SER A 98 -10.35 3.89 25.94
CA SER A 98 -11.64 3.81 26.62
C SER A 98 -11.50 4.39 28.03
N LEU A 99 -12.22 5.49 28.29
CA LEU A 99 -12.39 6.02 29.64
C LEU A 99 -13.01 4.91 30.49
N LYS A 100 -12.36 4.65 31.64
CA LYS A 100 -12.82 3.70 32.65
C LYS A 100 -14.14 4.14 33.25
#